data_AF-A0A8D0EPT8-F1
#
_entry.id   AF-A0A8D0EPT8-F1
#
_cell.length_a   1.000
_cell.length_b   1.000
_cell.length_c   1.000
_cell.angle_alpha   90.00
_cell.angle_beta   90.00
_cell.angle_gamma   90.00
#
_symmetry.space_group_name_H-M   'P 1'
#
loop_
_entity.id
_entity.type
_entity.pdbx_description
1 polymer ?
#
loop_
_entity_poly.entity_id
_entity_poly.type
_entity_poly.pdbx_seq_one_letter_code
_entity_poly.pdbx_strand_id
1 'polypeptide(L)'
;VEKQLKDALEKNQQWLLYDQQREAYVRGLLGRIFELEQKSEIVSQRESKEFSSEGHLQDEKQKYYDQLLRTAKSDLETERCTVTQLRSEVNEFKRKYEEAQEITRLNALLQSQQVAEVKTLENENKIKEEKVQRLKQENETIKGQLREEKKKSEDLLCQVQLFHKSLLKQQEERTRIALLEQQKLTVYDRSPSPKYSSLLDESFLECPRCKVQYPASQHRELLAHIDFCTA
;
A
#
# COMPACT_ATOMS: atom_id res chain seq x y z
N VAL A 1 81.92 60.92 -111.63
CA VAL A 1 82.18 59.46 -111.59
C VAL A 1 83.33 59.13 -110.64
N GLU A 2 84.52 59.74 -110.74
CA GLU A 2 85.66 59.44 -109.84
C GLU A 2 85.38 59.61 -108.33
N LYS A 3 84.67 60.68 -107.94
CA LYS A 3 84.33 60.93 -106.52
C LYS A 3 83.46 59.82 -105.91
N GLN A 4 82.55 59.25 -106.70
CA GLN A 4 81.68 58.15 -106.26
C GLN A 4 82.46 56.83 -106.17
N LEU A 5 83.44 56.60 -107.05
CA LEU A 5 84.31 55.43 -106.99
C LEU A 5 85.21 55.45 -105.75
N LYS A 6 85.77 56.61 -105.42
CA LYS A 6 86.58 56.78 -104.20
C LYS A 6 85.77 56.53 -102.92
N ASP A 7 84.55 57.05 -102.86
CA ASP A 7 83.62 56.81 -101.74
C ASP A 7 83.21 55.32 -101.65
N ALA A 8 83.00 54.66 -102.79
CA ALA A 8 82.70 53.22 -102.83
C ALA A 8 83.89 52.37 -102.35
N LEU A 9 85.12 52.71 -102.72
CA LEU A 9 86.33 52.03 -102.25
C LEU A 9 86.57 52.24 -100.75
N GLU A 10 86.35 53.45 -100.25
CA GLU A 10 86.47 53.76 -98.81
C GLU A 10 85.43 52.99 -97.98
N LYS A 11 84.17 52.95 -98.43
CA LYS A 11 83.13 52.13 -97.80
C LYS A 11 83.45 50.65 -97.86
N ASN A 12 84.01 50.15 -98.96
CA ASN A 12 84.41 48.74 -99.07
C ASN A 12 85.50 48.40 -98.03
N GLN A 13 86.47 49.29 -97.83
CA GLN A 13 87.48 49.13 -96.79
C GLN A 13 86.88 49.14 -95.38
N GLN A 14 85.90 50.02 -95.12
CA GLN A 14 85.18 50.05 -93.85
C GLN A 14 84.38 48.76 -93.60
N TRP A 15 83.73 48.22 -94.64
CA TRP A 15 83.01 46.94 -94.55
C TRP A 15 83.93 45.77 -94.24
N LEU A 16 85.14 45.76 -94.81
CA LEU A 16 86.11 44.70 -94.53
C LEU A 16 86.57 44.73 -93.06
N LEU A 17 86.82 45.92 -92.51
CA LEU A 17 87.18 46.08 -91.10
C LEU A 17 86.02 45.69 -90.17
N TYR A 18 84.79 46.07 -90.52
CA TYR A 18 83.60 45.69 -89.78
C TYR A 18 83.41 44.17 -89.76
N ASP A 19 83.60 43.50 -90.91
CA ASP A 19 83.45 42.05 -91.00
C ASP A 19 84.50 41.32 -90.16
N GLN A 20 85.77 41.74 -90.19
CA GLN A 20 86.81 41.17 -89.32
C GLN A 20 86.48 41.32 -87.82
N GLN A 21 86.00 42.50 -87.41
CA GLN A 21 85.61 42.74 -86.02
C GLN A 21 84.41 41.89 -85.61
N ARG A 22 83.41 41.79 -86.49
CA ARG A 22 82.23 40.94 -86.29
C ARG A 22 82.62 39.47 -86.15
N GLU A 23 83.51 38.96 -86.99
CA GLU A 23 83.97 37.57 -86.87
C GLU A 23 84.70 37.32 -85.55
N ALA A 24 85.56 38.23 -85.10
CA ALA A 24 86.25 38.12 -83.82
C ALA A 24 85.26 38.09 -82.64
N TYR A 25 84.23 38.93 -82.69
CA TYR A 25 83.17 38.97 -81.68
C TYR A 25 82.37 37.66 -81.64
N VAL A 26 81.95 37.13 -82.79
CA VAL A 26 81.23 35.86 -82.87
C VAL A 26 82.08 34.71 -82.35
N ARG A 27 83.37 34.66 -82.70
CA ARG A 27 84.30 33.66 -82.15
C ARG A 27 84.41 33.75 -80.62
N GLY A 28 84.42 34.96 -80.06
CA GLY A 28 84.38 35.17 -78.61
C GLY A 28 83.10 34.67 -77.94
N LEU A 29 81.94 34.94 -78.56
CA LEU A 29 80.64 34.44 -78.06
C LEU A 29 80.57 32.91 -78.08
N LEU A 30 81.02 32.28 -79.17
CA LEU A 30 81.05 30.82 -79.28
C LEU A 30 81.96 30.20 -78.22
N GLY A 31 83.13 30.79 -77.96
CA GLY A 31 84.01 30.36 -76.87
C GLY A 31 83.33 30.46 -75.50
N ARG A 32 82.58 31.54 -75.26
CA ARG A 32 81.85 31.72 -73.99
C ARG A 32 80.69 30.73 -73.83
N ILE A 33 79.97 30.45 -74.90
CA ILE A 33 78.90 29.44 -74.90
C ILE A 33 79.49 28.08 -74.54
N PHE A 34 80.59 27.70 -75.18
CA PHE A 34 81.28 26.43 -74.91
C PHE A 34 81.74 26.30 -73.44
N GLU A 35 82.32 27.36 -72.86
CA GLU A 35 82.69 27.36 -71.43
C GLU A 35 81.49 27.16 -70.49
N LEU A 36 80.34 27.74 -70.82
CA LEU A 36 79.14 27.63 -70.00
C LEU A 36 78.51 26.24 -70.11
N GLU A 37 78.50 25.66 -71.31
CA GLU A 37 78.04 24.28 -71.55
C GLU A 37 78.88 23.28 -70.75
N GLN A 38 80.21 23.40 -70.80
CA GLN A 38 81.10 22.51 -70.03
C GLN A 38 80.86 22.64 -68.51
N LYS A 39 80.66 23.85 -67.99
CA LYS A 39 80.37 24.06 -66.56
C LYS A 39 79.04 23.43 -66.15
N SER A 40 78.02 23.52 -66.98
CA SER A 40 76.71 22.90 -66.74
C SER A 40 76.81 21.37 -66.64
N GLU A 41 77.56 20.76 -67.55
CA GLU A 41 77.72 19.30 -67.60
C GLU A 41 78.51 18.74 -66.40
N ILE A 42 79.50 19.49 -65.91
CA ILE A 42 80.24 19.15 -64.68
C ILE A 42 79.34 19.22 -63.43
N VAL A 43 78.43 20.20 -63.36
CA VAL A 43 77.47 20.33 -62.24
C VAL A 43 76.51 19.15 -62.22
N SER A 44 75.95 18.77 -63.37
CA SER A 44 75.02 17.65 -63.47
C SER A 44 75.66 16.28 -63.12
N GLN A 45 76.96 16.11 -63.42
CA GLN A 45 77.72 14.91 -63.03
C GLN A 45 78.12 14.88 -61.54
N ARG A 46 78.21 16.03 -60.86
CA ARG A 46 78.45 16.09 -59.41
C ARG A 46 77.18 15.76 -58.61
N GLU A 47 76.04 16.29 -59.03
CA GLU A 47 74.74 16.06 -58.38
C GLU A 47 74.36 14.57 -58.37
N SER A 48 74.69 13.83 -59.44
CA SER A 48 74.43 12.39 -59.53
C SER A 48 75.36 11.52 -58.67
N LYS A 49 76.49 12.07 -58.18
CA LYS A 49 77.40 11.39 -57.24
C LYS A 49 77.09 11.71 -55.76
N GLU A 50 76.56 12.89 -55.45
CA GLU A 50 76.14 13.29 -54.09
C GLU A 50 74.77 12.69 -53.69
N PHE A 51 73.89 12.43 -54.65
CA PHE A 51 72.55 11.83 -54.44
C PHE A 51 72.59 10.47 -53.70
N SER A 52 73.67 9.70 -53.84
CA SER A 52 73.83 8.40 -53.16
C SER A 52 74.06 8.52 -51.64
N SER A 53 74.63 9.63 -51.16
CA SER A 53 74.91 9.86 -49.74
C SER A 53 73.77 10.63 -49.05
N GLU A 54 73.14 11.54 -49.79
CA GLU A 54 72.06 12.39 -49.27
C GLU A 54 70.70 11.67 -49.22
N GLY A 55 70.47 10.72 -50.14
CA GLY A 55 69.32 9.81 -50.07
C GLY A 55 69.31 8.94 -48.80
N HIS A 56 70.48 8.54 -48.29
CA HIS A 56 70.58 7.74 -47.06
C HIS A 56 70.17 8.55 -45.82
N LEU A 57 70.60 9.82 -45.72
CA LEU A 57 70.21 10.73 -44.64
C LEU A 57 68.72 11.08 -44.68
N GLN A 58 68.15 11.22 -45.88
CA GLN A 58 66.72 11.47 -46.06
C GLN A 58 65.86 10.25 -45.67
N ASP A 59 66.33 9.04 -45.99
CA ASP A 59 65.67 7.78 -45.64
C ASP A 59 65.73 7.48 -44.13
N GLU A 60 66.82 7.83 -43.45
CA GLU A 60 66.92 7.79 -41.98
C GLU A 60 65.96 8.75 -41.29
N LYS A 61 65.85 9.99 -41.81
CA LYS A 61 64.91 10.99 -41.30
C LYS A 61 63.45 10.55 -41.49
N GLN A 62 63.14 9.93 -42.64
CA GLN A 62 61.84 9.33 -42.92
C GLN A 62 61.51 8.24 -41.89
N LYS A 63 62.43 7.30 -41.65
CA LYS A 63 62.28 6.22 -40.66
C LYS A 63 62.03 6.76 -39.24
N TYR A 64 62.72 7.83 -38.85
CA TYR A 64 62.52 8.48 -37.55
C TYR A 64 61.09 9.01 -37.40
N TYR A 65 60.58 9.75 -38.39
CA TYR A 65 59.20 10.25 -38.34
C TYR A 65 58.17 9.14 -38.41
N ASP A 66 58.39 8.12 -39.23
CA ASP A 66 57.50 6.95 -39.32
C ASP A 66 57.47 6.18 -37.99
N GLN A 67 58.60 6.07 -37.30
CA GLN A 67 58.67 5.48 -35.96
C GLN A 67 57.90 6.34 -34.95
N LEU A 68 58.11 7.67 -34.94
CA LEU A 68 57.42 8.59 -34.05
C LEU A 68 55.89 8.55 -34.26
N LEU A 69 55.44 8.55 -35.51
CA LEU A 69 54.02 8.43 -35.86
C LEU A 69 53.43 7.08 -35.42
N ARG A 70 54.18 5.99 -35.56
CA ARG A 70 53.75 4.67 -35.10
C ARG A 70 53.60 4.64 -33.58
N THR A 71 54.57 5.18 -32.84
CA THR A 71 54.49 5.31 -31.38
C THR A 71 53.30 6.16 -30.97
N ALA A 72 53.15 7.37 -31.53
CA ALA A 72 52.02 8.25 -31.21
C ALA A 72 50.65 7.63 -31.51
N LYS A 73 50.52 6.86 -32.60
CA LYS A 73 49.29 6.11 -32.92
C LYS A 73 49.01 5.00 -31.92
N SER A 74 50.05 4.25 -31.53
CA SER A 74 49.94 3.20 -30.51
C SER A 74 49.49 3.81 -29.18
N ASP A 75 50.13 4.89 -28.74
CA ASP A 75 49.81 5.56 -27.49
C ASP A 75 48.38 6.10 -27.51
N LEU A 76 47.96 6.73 -28.61
CA LEU A 76 46.58 7.20 -28.79
C LEU A 76 45.57 6.05 -28.69
N GLU A 77 45.86 4.89 -29.29
CA GLU A 77 44.96 3.74 -29.19
C GLU A 77 44.90 3.19 -27.77
N THR A 78 46.01 3.16 -27.05
CA THR A 78 46.02 2.77 -25.62
C THR A 78 45.18 3.72 -24.78
N GLU A 79 45.30 5.03 -25.00
CA GLU A 79 44.47 6.04 -24.33
C GLU A 79 42.98 5.87 -24.69
N ARG A 80 42.65 5.59 -25.95
CA ARG A 80 41.26 5.32 -26.36
C ARG A 80 40.68 4.09 -25.67
N CYS A 81 41.46 3.02 -25.52
CA CYS A 81 41.06 1.83 -24.77
C CYS A 81 40.83 2.17 -23.29
N THR A 82 41.76 2.89 -22.66
CA THR A 82 41.65 3.31 -21.25
C THR A 82 40.42 4.20 -21.02
N VAL A 83 40.18 5.18 -21.88
CA VAL A 83 39.00 6.05 -21.81
C VAL A 83 37.70 5.24 -21.93
N THR A 84 37.68 4.24 -22.81
CA THR A 84 36.50 3.39 -22.98
C THR A 84 36.23 2.53 -21.74
N GLN A 85 37.29 1.97 -21.13
CA GLN A 85 37.22 1.21 -19.89
C GLN A 85 36.72 2.08 -18.74
N LEU A 86 37.35 3.23 -18.48
CA LEU A 86 36.93 4.17 -17.44
C LEU A 86 35.48 4.63 -17.63
N ARG A 87 35.05 4.86 -18.87
CA ARG A 87 33.66 5.22 -19.16
C ARG A 87 32.69 4.11 -18.77
N SER A 88 33.05 2.85 -18.99
CA SER A 88 32.23 1.71 -18.57
C SER A 88 32.17 1.57 -17.04
N GLU A 89 33.29 1.78 -16.35
CA GLU A 89 33.37 1.75 -14.88
C GLU A 89 32.53 2.87 -14.26
N VAL A 90 32.63 4.11 -14.75
CA VAL A 90 31.82 5.23 -14.29
C VAL A 90 30.32 4.94 -14.46
N ASN A 91 29.93 4.36 -15.60
CA ASN A 91 28.54 3.98 -15.83
C ASN A 91 28.09 2.87 -14.86
N GLU A 92 28.95 1.92 -14.54
CA GLU A 92 28.66 0.87 -13.56
C GLU A 92 28.49 1.45 -12.15
N PHE A 93 29.41 2.30 -11.70
CA PHE A 93 29.30 2.97 -10.40
C PHE A 93 28.05 3.84 -10.30
N LYS A 94 27.68 4.54 -11.38
CA LYS A 94 26.45 5.31 -11.43
C LYS A 94 25.22 4.43 -11.24
N ARG A 95 25.12 3.30 -11.94
CA ARG A 95 24.02 2.33 -11.75
C ARG A 95 23.96 1.81 -10.32
N LYS A 96 25.10 1.36 -9.77
CA LYS A 96 25.19 0.87 -8.38
C LYS A 96 24.74 1.92 -7.36
N TYR A 97 25.08 3.18 -7.59
CA TYR A 97 24.66 4.28 -6.73
C TYR A 97 23.15 4.53 -6.81
N GLU A 98 22.59 4.54 -8.02
CA GLU A 98 21.13 4.66 -8.23
C GLU A 98 20.37 3.50 -7.58
N GLU A 99 20.86 2.27 -7.74
CA GLU A 99 20.31 1.07 -7.09
C GLU A 99 20.37 1.17 -5.55
N ALA A 100 21.50 1.59 -4.99
CA ALA A 100 21.65 1.77 -3.54
C ALA A 100 20.70 2.86 -3.00
N GLN A 101 20.51 3.94 -3.75
CA GLN A 101 19.55 4.99 -3.41
C GLN A 101 18.12 4.46 -3.42
N GLU A 102 17.76 3.66 -4.43
CA GLU A 102 16.43 3.07 -4.54
C GLU A 102 16.16 2.06 -3.42
N ILE A 103 17.12 1.19 -3.10
CA ILE A 103 17.05 0.29 -1.95
C ILE A 103 16.81 1.06 -0.66
N THR A 104 17.49 2.20 -0.47
CA THR A 104 17.32 3.04 0.72
C THR A 104 15.90 3.63 0.79
N ARG A 105 15.35 4.11 -0.32
CA ARG A 105 13.97 4.62 -0.39
C ARG A 105 12.94 3.54 -0.12
N LEU A 106 13.09 2.38 -0.75
CA LEU A 106 12.19 1.24 -0.56
C LEU A 106 12.23 0.73 0.88
N ASN A 107 13.42 0.67 1.49
CA ASN A 107 13.56 0.31 2.90
C ASN A 107 12.87 1.32 3.83
N ALA A 108 12.99 2.63 3.58
CA ALA A 108 12.29 3.64 4.36
C ALA A 108 10.77 3.52 4.23
N LEU A 109 10.27 3.24 3.01
CA LEU A 109 8.85 3.01 2.77
C LEU A 109 8.35 1.75 3.48
N LEU A 110 9.10 0.65 3.40
CA LEU A 110 8.77 -0.61 4.07
C LEU A 110 8.72 -0.45 5.58
N GLN A 111 9.69 0.25 6.17
CA GLN A 111 9.69 0.56 7.61
C GLN A 111 8.46 1.38 8.01
N SER A 112 8.12 2.41 7.23
CA SER A 112 6.91 3.22 7.47
C SER A 112 5.64 2.36 7.43
N GLN A 113 5.53 1.46 6.46
CA GLN A 113 4.40 0.55 6.32
C GLN A 113 4.30 -0.42 7.50
N GLN A 114 5.42 -1.01 7.92
CA GLN A 114 5.48 -1.91 9.09
C GLN A 114 5.03 -1.19 10.37
N VAL A 115 5.49 0.04 10.60
CA VAL A 115 5.07 0.83 11.76
C VAL A 115 3.57 1.15 11.73
N ALA A 116 3.03 1.48 10.56
CA ALA A 116 1.60 1.73 10.39
C ALA A 116 0.75 0.46 10.65
N GLU A 117 1.21 -0.69 10.18
CA GLU A 117 0.57 -1.98 10.39
C GLU A 117 0.58 -2.36 11.88
N VAL A 118 1.74 -2.28 12.55
CA VAL A 118 1.86 -2.53 14.00
C VAL A 118 0.91 -1.63 14.79
N LYS A 119 0.88 -0.33 14.49
CA LYS A 119 -0.02 0.61 15.16
C LYS A 119 -1.49 0.26 14.96
N THR A 120 -1.85 -0.24 13.79
CA THR A 120 -3.22 -0.68 13.49
C THR A 120 -3.57 -1.92 14.32
N LEU A 121 -2.69 -2.92 14.38
CA LEU A 121 -2.87 -4.12 15.19
C LEU A 121 -2.93 -3.82 16.69
N GLU A 122 -2.10 -2.91 17.20
CA GLU A 122 -2.13 -2.45 18.59
C GLU A 122 -3.49 -1.82 18.94
N ASN A 123 -4.02 -0.96 18.07
CA ASN A 123 -5.34 -0.36 18.26
C ASN A 123 -6.46 -1.41 18.25
N GLU A 124 -6.42 -2.38 17.33
CA GLU A 124 -7.38 -3.47 17.30
C GLU A 124 -7.33 -4.32 18.57
N ASN A 125 -6.11 -4.65 19.04
CA ASN A 125 -5.92 -5.42 20.26
C ASN A 125 -6.46 -4.69 21.48
N LYS A 126 -6.23 -3.38 21.57
CA LYS A 126 -6.81 -2.54 22.62
C LYS A 126 -8.34 -2.59 22.63
N ILE A 127 -8.97 -2.45 21.45
CA ILE A 127 -10.44 -2.54 21.33
C ILE A 127 -10.95 -3.93 21.74
N LYS A 128 -10.24 -5.00 21.33
CA LYS A 128 -10.58 -6.38 21.71
C LYS A 128 -10.46 -6.57 23.23
N GLU A 129 -9.42 -6.03 23.85
CA GLU A 129 -9.20 -6.09 25.30
C GLU A 129 -10.32 -5.38 26.07
N GLU A 130 -10.69 -4.17 25.66
CA GLU A 130 -11.83 -3.43 26.23
C GLU A 130 -13.15 -4.21 26.08
N LYS A 131 -13.38 -4.86 24.93
CA LYS A 131 -14.55 -5.70 24.69
C LYS A 131 -14.57 -6.92 25.61
N VAL A 132 -13.43 -7.60 25.78
CA VAL A 132 -13.29 -8.74 26.71
C VAL A 132 -13.59 -8.29 28.14
N GLN A 133 -13.10 -7.12 28.56
CA GLN A 133 -13.35 -6.58 29.89
C GLN A 133 -14.84 -6.31 30.11
N ARG A 134 -15.54 -5.69 29.15
CA ARG A 134 -16.99 -5.46 29.23
C ARG A 134 -17.76 -6.78 29.35
N LEU A 135 -17.49 -7.73 28.46
CA LEU A 135 -18.14 -9.06 28.49
C LEU A 135 -17.87 -9.80 29.80
N LYS A 136 -16.69 -9.63 30.40
CA LYS A 136 -16.37 -10.20 31.71
C LYS A 136 -17.23 -9.59 32.82
N GLN A 137 -17.39 -8.27 32.83
CA GLN A 137 -18.25 -7.58 33.80
C GLN A 137 -19.73 -7.98 33.64
N GLU A 138 -20.23 -8.05 32.41
CA GLU A 138 -21.59 -8.52 32.11
C GLU A 138 -21.81 -9.96 32.59
N ASN A 139 -20.86 -10.87 32.32
CA ASN A 139 -20.93 -12.25 32.79
C ASN A 139 -20.97 -12.34 34.33
N GLU A 140 -20.16 -11.57 35.04
CA GLU A 140 -20.19 -11.57 36.51
C GLU A 140 -21.51 -11.01 37.06
N THR A 141 -22.08 -10.01 36.39
CA THR A 141 -23.41 -9.47 36.72
C THR A 141 -24.50 -10.52 36.54
N ILE A 142 -24.53 -11.19 35.38
CA ILE A 142 -25.51 -12.25 35.07
C ILE A 142 -25.37 -13.42 36.04
N LYS A 143 -24.13 -13.84 36.38
CA LYS A 143 -23.90 -14.87 37.40
C LYS A 143 -24.45 -14.46 38.76
N GLY A 144 -24.34 -13.19 39.14
CA GLY A 144 -24.94 -12.64 40.36
C GLY A 144 -26.46 -12.78 40.36
N GLN A 145 -27.11 -12.28 39.32
CA GLN A 145 -28.57 -12.37 39.15
C GLN A 145 -29.05 -13.83 39.17
N LEU A 146 -28.33 -14.73 38.49
CA LEU A 146 -28.66 -16.15 38.49
C LEU A 146 -28.62 -16.76 39.90
N ARG A 147 -27.64 -16.39 40.74
CA ARG A 147 -27.58 -16.86 42.13
C ARG A 147 -28.75 -16.34 42.96
N GLU A 148 -29.13 -15.08 42.77
CA GLU A 148 -30.28 -14.49 43.46
C GLU A 148 -31.60 -15.15 43.06
N GLU A 149 -31.82 -15.35 41.76
CA GLU A 149 -33.02 -16.04 41.27
C GLU A 149 -33.07 -17.50 41.71
N LYS A 150 -31.93 -18.20 41.76
CA LYS A 150 -31.85 -19.55 42.34
C LYS A 150 -32.26 -19.55 43.81
N LYS A 151 -31.74 -18.61 44.62
CA LYS A 151 -32.12 -18.48 46.02
C LYS A 151 -33.62 -18.20 46.19
N LYS A 152 -34.19 -17.27 45.40
CA LYS A 152 -35.63 -16.99 45.41
C LYS A 152 -36.45 -18.22 45.03
N SER A 153 -35.99 -19.00 44.06
CA SER A 153 -36.64 -20.24 43.63
C SER A 153 -36.61 -21.30 44.74
N GLU A 154 -35.49 -21.45 45.44
CA GLU A 154 -35.36 -22.33 46.62
C GLU A 154 -36.29 -21.89 47.76
N ASP A 155 -36.33 -20.59 48.07
CA ASP A 155 -37.21 -20.04 49.10
C ASP A 155 -38.69 -20.29 48.79
N LEU A 156 -39.11 -20.09 47.53
CA LEU A 156 -40.47 -20.39 47.06
C LEU A 156 -40.78 -21.88 47.14
N LEU A 157 -39.82 -22.75 46.80
CA LEU A 157 -39.98 -24.20 46.92
C LEU A 157 -40.22 -24.60 48.38
N CYS A 158 -39.46 -24.03 49.33
CA CYS A 158 -39.69 -24.25 50.75
C CYS A 158 -41.10 -23.81 51.19
N GLN A 159 -41.58 -22.65 50.72
CA GLN A 159 -42.94 -22.17 51.01
C GLN A 159 -44.01 -23.13 50.47
N VAL A 160 -43.89 -23.57 49.21
CA VAL A 160 -44.82 -24.53 48.59
C VAL A 160 -44.85 -25.85 49.36
N GLN A 161 -43.70 -26.36 49.78
CA GLN A 161 -43.62 -27.59 50.58
C GLN A 161 -44.32 -27.45 51.95
N LEU A 162 -44.18 -26.29 52.62
CA LEU A 162 -44.86 -26.01 53.88
C LEU A 162 -46.39 -25.94 53.69
N PHE A 163 -46.86 -25.24 52.65
CA PHE A 163 -48.29 -25.19 52.33
C PHE A 163 -48.85 -26.57 52.00
N HIS A 164 -48.13 -27.39 51.22
CA HIS A 164 -48.55 -28.75 50.91
C HIS A 164 -48.70 -29.61 52.18
N LYS A 165 -47.72 -29.54 53.10
CA LYS A 165 -47.80 -30.25 54.40
C LYS A 165 -48.97 -29.75 55.26
N SER A 166 -49.20 -28.44 55.31
CA SER A 166 -50.32 -27.87 56.06
C SER A 166 -51.67 -28.29 55.48
N LEU A 167 -51.79 -28.33 54.15
CA LEU A 167 -53.00 -28.75 53.46
C LEU A 167 -53.31 -30.23 53.74
N LEU A 168 -52.29 -31.10 53.72
CA LEU A 168 -52.43 -32.50 54.11
C LEU A 168 -52.95 -32.65 55.54
N LYS A 169 -52.34 -31.96 56.51
CA LYS A 169 -52.82 -31.97 57.90
C LYS A 169 -54.25 -31.46 58.04
N GLN A 170 -54.61 -30.41 57.30
CA GLN A 170 -55.97 -29.89 57.29
C GLN A 170 -56.96 -30.91 56.70
N GLN A 171 -56.56 -31.65 55.66
CA GLN A 171 -57.36 -32.72 55.08
C GLN A 171 -57.56 -33.87 56.07
N GLU A 172 -56.49 -34.31 56.75
CA GLU A 172 -56.56 -35.33 57.80
C GLU A 172 -57.52 -34.92 58.93
N GLU A 173 -57.42 -33.67 59.40
CA GLU A 173 -58.30 -33.14 60.44
C GLU A 173 -59.76 -33.05 59.98
N ARG A 174 -60.01 -32.60 58.73
CA ARG A 174 -61.37 -32.61 58.14
C ARG A 174 -61.94 -34.02 58.08
N THR A 175 -61.16 -35.01 57.68
CA THR A 175 -61.58 -36.41 57.66
C THR A 175 -61.87 -36.92 59.08
N ARG A 176 -61.05 -36.56 60.06
CA ARG A 176 -61.26 -36.91 61.47
C ARG A 176 -62.57 -36.30 62.01
N ILE A 177 -62.81 -35.01 61.76
CA ILE A 177 -64.05 -34.34 62.16
C ILE A 177 -65.26 -35.01 61.51
N ALA A 178 -65.22 -35.29 60.20
CA ALA A 178 -66.31 -35.96 59.49
C ALA A 178 -66.63 -37.35 60.08
N LEU A 179 -65.61 -38.13 60.47
CA LEU A 179 -65.79 -39.41 61.15
C LEU A 179 -66.44 -39.26 62.53
N LEU A 180 -66.01 -38.27 63.32
CA LEU A 180 -66.60 -37.98 64.63
C LEU A 180 -68.05 -37.51 64.51
N GLU A 181 -68.37 -36.68 63.52
CA GLU A 181 -69.73 -36.25 63.21
C GLU A 181 -70.62 -37.44 62.81
N GLN A 182 -70.11 -38.36 61.99
CA GLN A 182 -70.82 -39.58 61.61
C GLN A 182 -71.09 -40.47 62.84
N GLN A 183 -70.10 -40.67 63.72
CA GLN A 183 -70.30 -41.40 64.98
C GLN A 183 -71.33 -40.73 65.89
N LYS A 184 -71.32 -39.40 65.96
CA LYS A 184 -72.32 -38.64 66.69
C LYS A 184 -73.73 -38.93 66.14
N LEU A 185 -73.91 -38.90 64.82
CA LEU A 185 -75.18 -39.23 64.18
C LEU A 185 -75.62 -40.69 64.45
N THR A 186 -74.71 -41.67 64.44
CA THR A 186 -75.06 -43.07 64.74
C THR A 186 -75.38 -43.33 66.22
N VAL A 187 -74.84 -42.52 67.15
CA VAL A 187 -75.19 -42.58 68.58
C VAL A 187 -76.56 -41.94 68.85
N TYR A 188 -76.94 -40.89 68.12
CA TYR A 188 -78.27 -40.29 68.23
C TYR A 188 -79.38 -41.07 67.48
N ASP A 189 -79.04 -42.06 66.66
CA ASP A 189 -79.99 -42.89 65.89
C ASP A 189 -80.46 -44.18 66.63
N ARG A 190 -80.14 -44.33 67.92
CA ARG A 190 -80.75 -45.35 68.80
C ARG A 190 -81.97 -44.82 69.58
N SER A 191 -82.60 -43.76 69.11
CA SER A 191 -83.87 -43.23 69.63
C SER A 191 -84.70 -42.66 68.46
N PRO A 192 -85.92 -43.13 68.19
CA PRO A 192 -86.77 -42.51 67.18
C PRO A 192 -87.28 -41.19 67.76
N SER A 193 -86.67 -40.07 67.37
CA SER A 193 -87.15 -38.74 67.75
C SER A 193 -87.93 -38.09 66.61
N PRO A 194 -88.97 -37.31 66.96
CA PRO A 194 -90.12 -37.07 66.13
C PRO A 194 -89.87 -35.92 65.15
N LYS A 195 -90.60 -35.94 64.04
CA LYS A 195 -90.70 -34.84 63.07
C LYS A 195 -90.93 -33.52 63.83
N TYR A 196 -89.96 -32.61 63.80
CA TYR A 196 -90.21 -31.22 64.15
C TYR A 196 -90.92 -30.57 62.96
N SER A 197 -92.24 -30.45 63.07
CA SER A 197 -93.04 -29.56 62.24
C SER A 197 -92.65 -28.11 62.53
N SER A 198 -92.15 -27.41 61.52
CA SER A 198 -91.78 -26.00 61.58
C SER A 198 -92.95 -25.12 62.05
N LEU A 199 -92.87 -24.61 63.28
CA LEU A 199 -93.83 -23.65 63.87
C LEU A 199 -93.95 -22.30 63.13
N LEU A 200 -93.20 -22.09 62.04
CA LEU A 200 -93.22 -20.87 61.24
C LEU A 200 -94.26 -20.91 60.10
N ASP A 201 -94.94 -22.04 59.89
CA ASP A 201 -95.90 -22.21 58.79
C ASP A 201 -97.36 -21.81 59.16
N GLU A 202 -97.61 -21.49 60.43
CA GLU A 202 -98.95 -21.11 60.94
C GLU A 202 -99.08 -19.60 61.25
N SER A 203 -98.03 -18.81 61.03
CA SER A 203 -98.04 -17.36 61.30
C SER A 203 -98.14 -16.55 60.02
N PHE A 204 -99.03 -15.56 59.98
CA PHE A 204 -99.20 -14.63 58.86
C PHE A 204 -98.62 -13.25 59.21
N LEU A 205 -97.94 -12.64 58.26
CA LEU A 205 -97.41 -11.27 58.31
C LEU A 205 -98.25 -10.38 57.40
N GLU A 206 -98.50 -9.14 57.82
CA GLU A 206 -99.34 -8.21 57.07
C GLU A 206 -98.56 -7.05 56.47
N CYS A 207 -98.93 -6.60 55.27
CA CYS A 207 -98.46 -5.33 54.74
C CYS A 207 -99.07 -4.17 55.54
N PRO A 208 -98.26 -3.25 56.11
CA PRO A 208 -98.77 -2.16 56.94
C PRO A 208 -99.65 -1.15 56.18
N ARG A 209 -99.53 -1.06 54.85
CA ARG A 209 -100.27 -0.08 54.02
C ARG A 209 -101.62 -0.61 53.52
N CYS A 210 -101.68 -1.83 53.01
CA CYS A 210 -102.89 -2.40 52.39
C CYS A 210 -103.52 -3.56 53.17
N LYS A 211 -102.89 -4.00 54.27
CA LYS A 211 -103.36 -5.10 55.15
C LYS A 211 -103.51 -6.47 54.50
N VAL A 212 -102.90 -6.68 53.33
CA VAL A 212 -102.79 -8.02 52.74
C VAL A 212 -101.92 -8.92 53.62
N GLN A 213 -102.40 -10.13 53.87
CA GLN A 213 -101.73 -11.15 54.69
C GLN A 213 -100.90 -12.10 53.83
N TYR A 214 -99.70 -12.43 54.30
CA TYR A 214 -98.78 -13.38 53.69
C TYR A 214 -98.31 -14.40 54.74
N PRO A 215 -98.20 -15.70 54.41
CA PRO A 215 -97.58 -16.68 55.30
C PRO A 215 -96.14 -16.29 55.64
N ALA A 216 -95.70 -16.47 56.89
CA ALA A 216 -94.35 -16.13 57.31
C ALA A 216 -93.26 -16.96 56.60
N SER A 217 -93.62 -18.16 56.12
CA SER A 217 -92.78 -18.97 55.23
C SER A 217 -92.48 -18.27 53.89
N GLN A 218 -93.31 -17.30 53.47
CA GLN A 218 -93.18 -16.50 52.24
C GLN A 218 -92.81 -15.03 52.49
N HIS A 219 -92.06 -14.73 53.55
CA HIS A 219 -91.68 -13.34 53.90
C HIS A 219 -90.96 -12.57 52.78
N ARG A 220 -90.24 -13.23 51.86
CA ARG A 220 -89.62 -12.58 50.69
C ARG A 220 -90.65 -11.99 49.73
N GLU A 221 -91.78 -12.65 49.55
CA GLU A 221 -92.85 -12.18 48.67
C GLU A 221 -93.58 -10.98 49.29
N LEU A 222 -93.77 -10.98 50.61
CA LEU A 222 -94.26 -9.82 51.35
C LEU A 222 -93.32 -8.61 51.21
N LEU A 223 -92.00 -8.79 51.30
CA LEU A 223 -91.03 -7.69 51.15
C LEU A 223 -91.10 -7.08 49.74
N ALA A 224 -91.14 -7.92 48.69
CA ALA A 224 -91.33 -7.44 47.32
C ALA A 224 -92.68 -6.73 47.13
N HIS A 225 -93.74 -7.22 47.77
CA HIS A 225 -95.04 -6.56 47.78
C HIS A 225 -94.96 -5.18 48.47
N ILE A 226 -94.29 -5.08 49.62
CA ILE A 226 -94.14 -3.81 50.35
C ILE A 226 -93.41 -2.79 49.48
N ASP A 227 -92.34 -3.16 48.78
CA ASP A 227 -91.59 -2.23 47.91
C ASP A 227 -92.49 -1.57 46.84
N PHE A 228 -93.38 -2.33 46.20
CA PHE A 228 -94.40 -1.78 45.28
C PHE A 228 -95.53 -1.05 46.01
N CYS A 229 -95.94 -1.56 47.16
CA CYS A 229 -97.03 -1.00 47.95
C CYS A 229 -96.60 0.24 48.71
N THR A 230 -95.32 0.64 48.78
CA THR A 230 -94.85 1.91 49.37
C THR A 230 -94.46 2.98 48.34
N ALA A 231 -94.43 2.66 47.05
CA ALA A 231 -94.41 3.64 45.95
C ALA A 231 -95.78 4.34 45.81
#